data_AF-A0A1B3NNG5-F1
#
_entry.id   AF-A0A1B3NNG5-F1
#
_cell.length_a   1.000
_cell.length_b   1.000
_cell.length_c   1.000
_cell.angle_alpha   90.00
_cell.angle_beta   90.00
_cell.angle_gamma   90.00
#
_symmetry.space_group_name_H-M   'P 1'
#
loop_
_entity.id
_entity.type
_entity.pdbx_description
1 polymer ?
#
loop_
_entity_poly.entity_id
_entity_poly.type
_entity_poly.pdbx_seq_one_letter_code
_entity_poly.pdbx_strand_id
1 'polypeptide(L)'
;MTRALALLNDKRVRDVVYQAALLLGLAALTVFFVRNASENMVKAGIASGFDFLWRNSGIDVPFVLTGYTRSSTVLDLFWAGVANTMLVTVVAMVLATALGFLVGIARLSSHWLLSTIAGAYIEFVRNIPLLFFVLFWYFGVIAALPAPRDSVSVFGVAFLNNRGLTIPLPEAPATFRWAVAAILLSWIAQALVAAWARRRKERTGQDAPVLAIGLGLVVVLPVLAVTWASLATGWDVPVLRGFNYRGGFVIIPEFVALLAALVTYTAGFIAEIVRGGIQAVPRGQTEAAAALGLRPGRILRLVTIPQALRVMIPPMTNQYLNVLKNSSFGAAIAYPDVVSLFMGSALNNTGQAIEIIAMTLAVYLVIGLAVSAFMNWYNARIALVTR
;
A
#
# COMPACT_ATOMS: atom_id res chain seq x y z
N MET A 1 -12.71 -11.83 -58.58
CA MET A 1 -12.15 -10.55 -58.13
C MET A 1 -13.12 -9.67 -57.32
N THR A 2 -14.44 -9.73 -57.57
CA THR A 2 -15.45 -8.85 -56.94
C THR A 2 -15.76 -9.14 -55.45
N ARG A 3 -15.68 -10.40 -54.99
CA ARG A 3 -15.91 -10.74 -53.55
C ARG A 3 -14.77 -10.30 -52.61
N ALA A 4 -13.53 -10.29 -53.08
CA ALA A 4 -12.38 -9.87 -52.28
C ALA A 4 -12.37 -8.34 -52.03
N LEU A 5 -12.77 -7.56 -53.04
CA LEU A 5 -12.95 -6.11 -52.91
C LEU A 5 -14.14 -5.76 -52.01
N ALA A 6 -15.22 -6.57 -52.02
CA ALA A 6 -16.36 -6.40 -51.11
C ALA A 6 -15.98 -6.65 -49.64
N LEU A 7 -15.09 -7.63 -49.37
CA LEU A 7 -14.56 -7.89 -48.03
C LEU A 7 -13.65 -6.77 -47.52
N LEU A 8 -12.85 -6.13 -48.38
CA LEU A 8 -11.99 -5.00 -48.00
C LEU A 8 -12.76 -3.69 -47.75
N ASN A 9 -13.96 -3.54 -48.32
CA ASN A 9 -14.86 -2.42 -48.08
C ASN A 9 -15.76 -2.61 -46.85
N ASP A 10 -15.82 -3.83 -46.28
CA ASP A 10 -16.52 -4.07 -45.03
C ASP A 10 -15.71 -3.47 -43.87
N LYS A 11 -16.33 -2.52 -43.17
CA LYS A 11 -15.70 -1.80 -42.05
C LYS A 11 -15.16 -2.75 -40.98
N ARG A 12 -15.88 -3.84 -40.67
CA ARG A 12 -15.46 -4.80 -39.63
C ARG A 12 -14.20 -5.57 -40.04
N VAL A 13 -14.13 -6.00 -41.30
CA VAL A 13 -12.98 -6.73 -41.82
C VAL A 13 -11.76 -5.81 -41.87
N ARG A 14 -11.94 -4.57 -42.32
CA ARG A 14 -10.86 -3.58 -42.37
C ARG A 14 -10.30 -3.21 -40.98
N ASP A 15 -11.17 -3.05 -39.98
CA ASP A 15 -10.74 -2.77 -38.60
C ASP A 15 -9.92 -3.94 -38.03
N VAL A 16 -10.35 -5.19 -38.26
CA VAL A 16 -9.60 -6.38 -37.86
C VAL A 16 -8.26 -6.47 -38.58
N VAL A 17 -8.23 -6.20 -39.89
CA VAL A 17 -6.99 -6.20 -40.69
C VAL A 17 -6.01 -5.14 -40.19
N TYR A 18 -6.46 -3.92 -39.89
CA TYR A 18 -5.58 -2.88 -39.35
C TYR A 18 -5.11 -3.19 -37.92
N GLN A 19 -5.95 -3.75 -37.06
CA GLN A 19 -5.53 -4.21 -35.74
C GLN A 19 -4.50 -5.34 -35.84
N ALA A 20 -4.72 -6.32 -36.71
CA ALA A 20 -3.77 -7.40 -36.94
C ALA A 20 -2.45 -6.89 -37.54
N ALA A 21 -2.51 -5.98 -38.52
CA ALA A 21 -1.32 -5.37 -39.11
C ALA A 21 -0.54 -4.53 -38.09
N LEU A 22 -1.23 -3.77 -37.23
CA LEU A 22 -0.62 -3.02 -36.15
C LEU A 22 0.05 -3.95 -35.12
N LEU A 23 -0.63 -5.02 -34.69
CA LEU A 23 -0.08 -6.00 -33.76
C LEU A 23 1.13 -6.73 -34.34
N LEU A 24 1.06 -7.14 -35.61
CA LEU A 24 2.19 -7.77 -36.31
C LEU A 24 3.35 -6.79 -36.51
N GLY A 25 3.06 -5.54 -36.87
CA GLY A 25 4.08 -4.49 -36.99
C GLY A 25 4.76 -4.21 -35.65
N LEU A 26 3.98 -4.12 -34.56
CA LEU A 26 4.51 -3.95 -33.21
C LEU A 26 5.36 -5.14 -32.77
N ALA A 27 4.91 -6.37 -33.04
CA ALA A 27 5.65 -7.59 -32.74
C ALA A 27 6.97 -7.65 -33.54
N ALA A 28 6.94 -7.36 -34.83
CA ALA A 28 8.12 -7.32 -35.69
C ALA A 28 9.13 -6.27 -35.23
N LEU A 29 8.65 -5.07 -34.88
CA LEU A 29 9.47 -3.97 -34.36
C LEU A 29 10.08 -4.32 -33.00
N THR A 30 9.31 -4.97 -32.12
CA THR A 30 9.81 -5.47 -30.82
C THR A 30 10.91 -6.51 -31.03
N VAL A 31 10.69 -7.50 -31.90
CA VAL A 31 11.69 -8.52 -32.23
C VAL A 31 12.95 -7.89 -32.83
N PHE A 32 12.79 -6.91 -33.73
CA PHE A 32 13.90 -6.18 -34.32
C PHE A 32 14.74 -5.47 -33.24
N PHE A 33 14.10 -4.74 -32.32
CA PHE A 33 14.81 -4.06 -31.22
C PHE A 33 15.47 -5.02 -30.25
N VAL A 34 14.78 -6.10 -29.84
CA VAL A 34 15.34 -7.12 -28.94
C VAL A 34 16.55 -7.79 -29.57
N ARG A 35 16.46 -8.17 -30.85
CA ARG A 35 17.56 -8.80 -31.56
C ARG A 35 18.76 -7.85 -31.71
N ASN A 36 18.50 -6.62 -32.13
CA ASN A 36 19.55 -5.59 -32.26
C ASN A 36 20.22 -5.30 -30.90
N ALA A 37 19.45 -5.20 -29.81
CA ALA A 37 19.98 -5.03 -28.47
C ALA A 37 20.84 -6.23 -28.05
N SER A 38 20.33 -7.46 -28.21
CA SER A 38 21.04 -8.69 -27.87
C SER A 38 22.36 -8.83 -28.63
N GLU A 39 22.37 -8.57 -29.94
CA GLU A 39 23.58 -8.65 -30.76
C GLU A 39 24.62 -7.60 -30.34
N ASN A 40 24.19 -6.38 -30.00
CA ASN A 40 25.08 -5.33 -29.51
C ASN A 40 25.62 -5.63 -28.10
N MET A 41 24.83 -6.27 -27.23
CA MET A 41 25.27 -6.68 -25.90
C MET A 41 26.33 -7.78 -25.96
N VAL A 42 26.14 -8.79 -26.81
CA VAL A 42 27.13 -9.84 -27.04
C VAL A 42 28.44 -9.24 -27.56
N LYS A 43 28.36 -8.30 -28.52
CA LYS A 43 29.55 -7.57 -29.02
C LYS A 43 30.22 -6.71 -27.94
N ALA A 44 29.46 -6.16 -27.00
CA ALA A 44 29.95 -5.36 -25.89
C ALA A 44 30.41 -6.18 -24.67
N GLY A 45 30.30 -7.52 -24.71
CA GLY A 45 30.66 -8.39 -23.60
C GLY A 45 29.74 -8.27 -22.37
N ILE A 46 28.52 -7.75 -22.55
CA ILE A 46 27.56 -7.56 -21.45
C ILE A 46 26.80 -8.88 -21.24
N ALA A 47 26.77 -9.36 -19.99
CA ALA A 47 25.98 -10.52 -19.62
C ALA A 47 24.48 -10.26 -19.87
N SER A 48 23.83 -11.16 -20.61
CA SER A 48 22.40 -11.09 -20.95
C SER A 48 21.73 -12.46 -20.79
N GLY A 49 20.41 -12.48 -20.78
CA GLY A 49 19.57 -13.66 -20.58
C GLY A 49 19.06 -13.84 -19.15
N PHE A 50 18.14 -14.79 -18.97
CA PHE A 50 17.44 -15.03 -17.71
C PHE A 50 18.04 -16.17 -16.85
N ASP A 51 19.13 -16.78 -17.28
CA ASP A 51 19.75 -17.91 -16.57
C ASP A 51 20.25 -17.53 -15.16
N PHE A 52 20.55 -16.25 -14.94
CA PHE A 52 20.96 -15.75 -13.63
C PHE A 52 19.87 -15.92 -12.56
N LEU A 53 18.59 -15.95 -12.95
CA LEU A 53 17.46 -16.10 -12.02
C LEU A 53 17.52 -17.39 -11.22
N TRP A 54 18.06 -18.45 -11.82
CA TRP A 54 18.16 -19.77 -11.22
C TRP A 54 19.46 -19.99 -10.45
N ARG A 55 20.37 -19.01 -10.45
CA ARG A 55 21.62 -19.08 -9.71
C ARG A 55 21.36 -18.75 -8.24
N ASN A 56 22.22 -19.27 -7.37
CA ASN A 56 22.25 -18.88 -5.98
C ASN A 56 22.55 -17.37 -5.89
N SER A 57 21.70 -16.65 -5.16
CA SER A 57 21.80 -15.19 -5.03
C SER A 57 23.01 -14.75 -4.22
N GLY A 58 23.38 -15.49 -3.16
CA GLY A 58 24.49 -15.15 -2.27
C GLY A 58 24.31 -13.83 -1.50
N ILE A 59 23.13 -13.23 -1.55
CA ILE A 59 22.79 -11.92 -0.96
C ILE A 59 22.11 -12.14 0.40
N ASP A 60 22.53 -11.37 1.40
CA ASP A 60 21.87 -11.38 2.71
C ASP A 60 20.83 -10.25 2.76
N VAL A 61 19.62 -10.57 3.23
CA VAL A 61 18.49 -9.64 3.26
C VAL A 61 18.09 -9.43 4.72
N PRO A 62 18.34 -8.24 5.30
CA PRO A 62 18.11 -7.98 6.71
C PRO A 62 16.66 -8.15 7.17
N PHE A 63 15.71 -7.98 6.26
CA PHE A 63 14.28 -8.07 6.52
C PHE A 63 13.57 -8.78 5.38
N VAL A 64 12.95 -9.93 5.68
CA VAL A 64 12.28 -10.72 4.65
C VAL A 64 11.02 -11.41 5.16
N LEU A 65 9.99 -11.42 4.31
CA LEU A 65 8.69 -12.04 4.61
C LEU A 65 8.55 -13.45 4.03
N THR A 66 9.27 -13.76 2.96
CA THR A 66 9.06 -14.94 2.10
C THR A 66 9.86 -16.17 2.50
N GLY A 67 10.47 -16.19 3.69
CA GLY A 67 11.36 -17.28 4.12
C GLY A 67 12.64 -17.42 3.30
N TYR A 68 12.96 -16.41 2.47
CA TYR A 68 14.17 -16.36 1.67
C TYR A 68 15.43 -16.42 2.54
N THR A 69 16.44 -17.10 2.02
CA THR A 69 17.75 -17.24 2.65
C THR A 69 18.85 -16.89 1.66
N ARG A 70 20.06 -16.64 2.15
CA ARG A 70 21.23 -16.34 1.31
C ARG A 70 21.53 -17.42 0.26
N SER A 71 21.15 -18.67 0.52
CA SER A 71 21.30 -19.81 -0.41
C SER A 71 20.19 -19.93 -1.45
N SER A 72 19.12 -19.15 -1.32
CA SER A 72 17.99 -19.15 -2.24
C SER A 72 18.36 -18.53 -3.59
N THR A 73 17.53 -18.78 -4.60
CA THR A 73 17.79 -18.32 -5.97
C THR A 73 17.62 -16.81 -6.11
N VAL A 74 18.15 -16.22 -7.19
CA VAL A 74 17.91 -14.81 -7.51
C VAL A 74 16.42 -14.56 -7.79
N LEU A 75 15.68 -15.53 -8.31
CA LEU A 75 14.23 -15.43 -8.46
C LEU A 75 13.51 -15.34 -7.09
N ASP A 76 13.97 -16.08 -6.08
CA ASP A 76 13.42 -15.98 -4.72
C ASP A 76 13.72 -14.61 -4.10
N LEU A 77 14.92 -14.06 -4.36
CA LEU A 77 15.30 -12.70 -3.95
C LEU A 77 14.38 -11.65 -4.59
N PHE A 78 14.03 -11.83 -5.88
CA PHE A 78 13.08 -10.96 -6.57
C PHE A 78 11.75 -10.92 -5.83
N TRP A 79 11.16 -12.09 -5.56
CA TRP A 79 9.87 -12.17 -4.87
C TRP A 79 9.92 -11.69 -3.42
N ALA A 80 11.06 -11.85 -2.73
CA ALA A 80 11.30 -11.23 -1.44
C ALA A 80 11.20 -9.69 -1.51
N GLY A 81 11.86 -9.08 -2.50
CA GLY A 81 11.77 -7.65 -2.76
C GLY A 81 10.34 -7.20 -3.10
N VAL A 82 9.63 -7.94 -3.96
CA VAL A 82 8.23 -7.66 -4.30
C VAL A 82 7.33 -7.71 -3.06
N ALA A 83 7.50 -8.72 -2.20
CA ALA A 83 6.73 -8.85 -0.97
C ALA A 83 6.97 -7.66 -0.02
N ASN A 84 8.22 -7.23 0.15
CA ASN A 84 8.58 -6.08 0.97
C ASN A 84 8.05 -4.75 0.40
N THR A 85 8.09 -4.57 -0.92
CA THR A 85 7.47 -3.43 -1.61
C THR A 85 5.96 -3.39 -1.37
N MET A 86 5.29 -4.55 -1.51
CA MET A 86 3.85 -4.67 -1.27
C MET A 86 3.48 -4.39 0.19
N LEU A 87 4.26 -4.90 1.14
CA LEU A 87 4.02 -4.65 2.57
C LEU A 87 4.01 -3.15 2.86
N VAL A 88 5.09 -2.44 2.55
CA VAL A 88 5.19 -1.01 2.87
C VAL A 88 4.14 -0.20 2.11
N THR A 89 3.87 -0.54 0.85
CA THR A 89 2.88 0.14 0.01
C THR A 89 1.47 0.02 0.56
N VAL A 90 1.02 -1.21 0.87
CA VAL A 90 -0.34 -1.47 1.36
C VAL A 90 -0.56 -0.85 2.73
N VAL A 91 0.41 -0.99 3.64
CA VAL A 91 0.33 -0.39 4.98
C VAL A 91 0.31 1.14 4.87
N ALA A 92 1.17 1.72 4.02
CA ALA A 92 1.19 3.16 3.78
C ALA A 92 -0.13 3.67 3.20
N MET A 93 -0.73 2.99 2.22
CA MET A 93 -2.03 3.38 1.64
C MET A 93 -3.12 3.46 2.70
N VAL A 94 -3.21 2.46 3.58
CA VAL A 94 -4.24 2.42 4.63
C VAL A 94 -4.02 3.54 5.65
N LEU A 95 -2.80 3.67 6.17
CA LEU A 95 -2.48 4.67 7.19
C LEU A 95 -2.54 6.10 6.64
N ALA A 96 -2.05 6.34 5.42
CA ALA A 96 -2.12 7.64 4.77
C ALA A 96 -3.57 8.05 4.49
N THR A 97 -4.44 7.11 4.10
CA THR A 97 -5.87 7.39 3.91
C THR A 97 -6.55 7.74 5.23
N ALA A 98 -6.27 7.00 6.30
CA ALA A 98 -6.82 7.30 7.62
C ALA A 98 -6.37 8.67 8.12
N LEU A 99 -5.06 8.95 8.10
CA LEU A 99 -4.50 10.23 8.53
C LEU A 99 -4.96 11.38 7.65
N GLY A 100 -4.90 11.22 6.32
CA GLY A 100 -5.31 12.24 5.36
C GLY A 100 -6.79 12.57 5.46
N PHE A 101 -7.66 11.57 5.69
CA PHE A 101 -9.09 11.83 5.93
C PHE A 101 -9.33 12.62 7.21
N LEU A 102 -8.65 12.27 8.30
CA LEU A 102 -8.74 13.01 9.57
C LEU A 102 -8.26 14.46 9.41
N VAL A 103 -7.11 14.67 8.77
CA VAL A 103 -6.55 16.00 8.51
C VAL A 103 -7.45 16.80 7.56
N GLY A 104 -8.00 16.18 6.52
CA GLY A 104 -8.91 16.82 5.57
C GLY A 104 -10.20 17.32 6.23
N ILE A 105 -10.78 16.53 7.15
CA ILE A 105 -11.93 16.97 7.96
C ILE A 105 -11.51 18.07 8.94
N ALA A 106 -10.38 17.90 9.63
CA ALA A 106 -9.85 18.88 10.57
C ALA A 106 -9.67 20.26 9.91
N ARG A 107 -9.22 20.30 8.65
CA ARG A 107 -9.08 21.52 7.85
C ARG A 107 -10.42 22.23 7.59
N LEU A 108 -11.53 21.51 7.53
CA LEU A 108 -12.88 22.06 7.35
C LEU A 108 -13.60 22.38 8.68
N SER A 109 -12.96 22.13 9.81
CA SER A 109 -13.52 22.44 11.12
C SER A 109 -13.74 23.94 11.29
N SER A 110 -14.81 24.32 11.99
CA SER A 110 -15.04 25.70 12.42
C SER A 110 -14.05 26.16 13.50
N HIS A 111 -13.34 25.23 14.14
CA HIS A 111 -12.33 25.56 15.15
C HIS A 111 -11.06 26.07 14.48
N TRP A 112 -10.79 27.37 14.63
CA TRP A 112 -9.64 28.06 14.02
C TRP A 112 -8.32 27.32 14.21
N LEU A 113 -7.96 26.95 15.45
CA LEU A 113 -6.68 26.29 15.73
C LEU A 113 -6.50 24.99 14.95
N LEU A 114 -7.53 24.13 14.98
CA LEU A 114 -7.51 22.84 14.31
C LEU A 114 -7.40 23.01 12.79
N SER A 115 -8.19 23.92 12.21
CA SER A 115 -8.15 24.21 10.78
C SER A 115 -6.79 24.80 10.35
N THR A 116 -6.21 25.69 11.16
CA THR A 116 -4.91 26.32 10.89
C THR A 116 -3.77 25.31 10.97
N ILE A 117 -3.72 24.47 12.02
CA ILE A 117 -2.68 23.42 12.16
C ILE A 117 -2.77 22.42 11.00
N ALA A 118 -3.97 21.96 10.66
CA ALA A 118 -4.17 21.06 9.52
C ALA A 118 -3.70 21.73 8.21
N GLY A 119 -3.96 23.03 8.04
CA GLY A 119 -3.49 23.81 6.89
C GLY A 119 -1.99 23.89 6.79
N ALA A 120 -1.34 24.30 7.87
CA ALA A 120 0.12 24.41 7.93
C ALA A 120 0.79 23.07 7.62
N TYR A 121 0.26 21.97 8.15
CA TYR A 121 0.74 20.62 7.83
C TYR A 121 0.57 20.28 6.33
N ILE A 122 -0.61 20.53 5.74
CA ILE A 122 -0.86 20.27 4.31
C ILE A 122 0.10 21.10 3.43
N GLU A 123 0.24 22.39 3.74
CA GLU A 123 1.13 23.30 3.00
C GLU A 123 2.60 22.87 3.13
N PHE A 124 3.06 22.54 4.33
CA PHE A 124 4.42 22.06 4.55
C PHE A 124 4.73 20.80 3.74
N VAL A 125 3.86 19.79 3.84
CA VAL A 125 4.06 18.49 3.18
C VAL A 125 4.05 18.61 1.66
N ARG A 126 3.17 19.43 1.10
CA ARG A 126 3.02 19.56 -0.36
C ARG A 126 4.15 20.35 -1.01
N ASN A 127 4.92 21.11 -0.24
CA ASN A 127 6.02 21.94 -0.73
C ASN A 127 7.40 21.30 -0.56
N ILE A 128 7.48 20.11 0.04
CA ILE A 128 8.74 19.43 0.32
C ILE A 128 8.81 18.11 -0.45
N PRO A 129 9.93 17.79 -1.13
CA PRO A 129 10.08 16.51 -1.84
C PRO A 129 9.95 15.29 -0.91
N LEU A 130 9.32 14.22 -1.37
CA LEU A 130 9.22 12.97 -0.59
C LEU A 130 10.58 12.41 -0.17
N LEU A 131 11.61 12.51 -1.03
CA LEU A 131 12.95 12.04 -0.67
C LEU A 131 13.47 12.74 0.61
N PHE A 132 13.18 14.03 0.78
CA PHE A 132 13.52 14.73 2.01
C PHE A 132 12.82 14.11 3.23
N PHE A 133 11.54 13.73 3.13
CA PHE A 133 10.84 13.05 4.22
C PHE A 133 11.49 11.70 4.56
N VAL A 134 11.86 10.90 3.54
CA VAL A 134 12.54 9.62 3.74
C VAL A 134 13.86 9.81 4.49
N LEU A 135 14.68 10.76 4.04
CA LEU A 135 15.96 11.09 4.66
C LEU A 135 15.79 11.70 6.06
N PHE A 136 14.81 12.58 6.26
CA PHE A 136 14.52 13.22 7.54
C PHE A 136 14.07 12.20 8.58
N TRP A 137 13.13 11.31 8.25
CA TRP A 137 12.70 10.28 9.18
C TRP A 137 13.84 9.32 9.53
N TYR A 138 14.65 8.93 8.55
CA TYR A 138 15.76 8.01 8.79
C TYR A 138 16.92 8.67 9.56
N PHE A 139 17.53 9.72 9.01
CA PHE A 139 18.72 10.36 9.57
C PHE A 139 18.42 11.41 10.66
N GLY A 140 17.25 12.04 10.62
CA GLY A 140 16.87 13.08 11.59
C GLY A 140 16.16 12.52 12.83
N VAL A 141 15.28 11.53 12.65
CA VAL A 141 14.47 11.00 13.75
C VAL A 141 15.01 9.65 14.25
N ILE A 142 15.09 8.65 13.37
CA ILE A 142 15.45 7.28 13.78
C ILE A 142 16.92 7.17 14.19
N ALA A 143 17.84 7.78 13.44
CA ALA A 143 19.26 7.78 13.78
C ALA A 143 19.58 8.57 15.07
N ALA A 144 18.70 9.50 15.46
CA ALA A 144 18.80 10.25 16.72
C ALA A 144 18.30 9.46 17.94
N LEU A 145 17.68 8.29 17.74
CA LEU A 145 17.29 7.41 18.84
C LEU A 145 18.53 6.88 19.60
N PRO A 146 18.37 6.49 20.87
CA PRO A 146 19.46 5.95 21.66
C PRO A 146 20.13 4.72 21.02
N ALA A 147 21.38 4.47 21.40
CA ALA A 147 22.08 3.25 21.04
C ALA A 147 21.43 2.02 21.71
N PRO A 148 21.65 0.79 21.21
CA PRO A 148 20.99 -0.41 21.74
C PRO A 148 21.17 -0.64 23.26
N ARG A 149 22.28 -0.18 23.84
CA ARG A 149 22.53 -0.29 25.29
C ARG A 149 21.60 0.59 26.12
N ASP A 150 21.21 1.74 25.59
CA ASP A 150 20.36 2.74 26.24
C ASP A 150 18.95 2.74 25.62
N SER A 151 18.51 1.58 25.13
CA SER A 151 17.23 1.46 24.43
C SER A 151 16.07 1.90 25.30
N VAL A 152 15.09 2.58 24.68
CA VAL A 152 13.84 2.90 25.34
C VAL A 152 13.03 1.61 25.46
N SER A 153 12.87 1.12 26.70
CA SER A 153 12.06 -0.07 26.98
C SER A 153 10.59 0.29 27.10
N VAL A 154 9.74 -0.39 26.33
CA VAL A 154 8.28 -0.31 26.41
C VAL A 154 7.81 -1.54 27.19
N PHE A 155 7.35 -1.31 28.43
CA PHE A 155 6.90 -2.35 29.37
C PHE A 155 7.92 -3.48 29.63
N GLY A 156 9.21 -3.25 29.37
CA GLY A 156 10.27 -4.26 29.52
C GLY A 156 10.25 -5.40 28.51
N VAL A 157 9.36 -5.35 27.50
CA VAL A 157 9.18 -6.43 26.51
C VAL A 157 9.55 -6.01 25.09
N ALA A 158 9.41 -4.72 24.76
CA ALA A 158 9.79 -4.17 23.48
C ALA A 158 10.86 -3.08 23.68
N PHE A 159 11.82 -3.01 22.76
CA PHE A 159 12.98 -2.13 22.87
C PHE A 159 13.13 -1.30 21.61
N LEU A 160 13.09 0.02 21.75
CA LEU A 160 13.27 0.98 20.66
C LEU A 160 14.65 1.62 20.74
N ASN A 161 15.39 1.57 19.63
CA ASN A 161 16.69 2.20 19.47
C ASN A 161 16.96 2.57 18.01
N ASN A 162 18.15 3.11 17.72
CA ASN A 162 18.56 3.47 16.37
C ASN A 162 18.76 2.28 15.40
N ARG A 163 18.63 1.03 15.87
CA ARG A 163 18.59 -0.19 15.04
C ARG A 163 17.18 -0.74 14.85
N GLY A 164 16.16 0.04 15.20
CA GLY A 164 14.76 -0.29 14.99
C GLY A 164 14.02 -0.64 16.28
N LEU A 165 12.83 -1.21 16.10
CA LEU A 165 11.95 -1.62 17.18
C LEU A 165 11.99 -3.15 17.30
N THR A 166 12.54 -3.64 18.40
CA THR A 166 12.55 -5.08 18.69
C THR A 166 11.36 -5.44 19.56
N ILE A 167 10.51 -6.34 19.06
CA ILE A 167 9.30 -6.81 19.73
C ILE A 167 9.38 -8.32 19.98
N PRO A 168 8.69 -8.86 21.00
CA PRO A 168 8.72 -10.28 21.27
C PRO A 168 8.00 -11.06 20.16
N LEU A 169 8.55 -12.23 19.79
CA LEU A 169 7.95 -13.12 18.79
C LEU A 169 7.28 -14.31 19.50
N PRO A 170 6.07 -14.72 19.11
CA PRO A 170 5.46 -15.92 19.66
C PRO A 170 6.19 -17.19 19.21
N GLU A 171 6.52 -18.07 20.15
CA GLU A 171 7.23 -19.34 19.89
C GLU A 171 6.39 -20.36 19.11
N ALA A 172 5.05 -20.27 19.21
CA ALA A 172 4.11 -21.13 18.53
C ALA A 172 3.26 -20.32 17.51
N PRO A 173 3.71 -20.16 16.25
CA PRO A 173 2.97 -19.41 15.24
C PRO A 173 1.58 -19.99 14.90
N ALA A 174 1.36 -21.28 15.20
CA ALA A 174 0.11 -21.97 14.91
C ALA A 174 -1.09 -21.41 15.70
N THR A 175 -0.91 -21.01 16.96
CA THR A 175 -1.99 -20.42 17.78
C THR A 175 -2.45 -19.09 17.21
N PHE A 176 -1.50 -18.26 16.76
CA PHE A 176 -1.79 -16.99 16.10
C PHE A 176 -2.52 -17.17 14.76
N ARG A 177 -2.28 -18.25 14.01
CA ARG A 177 -3.07 -18.57 12.80
C ARG A 177 -4.55 -18.79 13.13
N TRP A 178 -4.85 -19.48 14.23
CA TRP A 178 -6.22 -19.66 14.69
C TRP A 178 -6.85 -18.36 15.18
N ALA A 179 -6.09 -17.51 15.88
CA ALA A 179 -6.56 -16.18 16.26
C ALA A 179 -6.89 -15.31 15.04
N VAL A 180 -6.03 -15.30 14.02
CA VAL A 180 -6.30 -14.61 12.76
C VAL A 180 -7.55 -15.17 12.08
N ALA A 181 -7.70 -16.50 12.03
CA ALA A 181 -8.92 -17.12 11.48
C ALA A 181 -10.19 -16.67 12.24
N ALA A 182 -10.14 -16.62 13.57
CA ALA A 182 -11.25 -16.14 14.40
C ALA A 182 -11.58 -14.67 14.16
N ILE A 183 -10.56 -13.81 14.00
CA ILE A 183 -10.72 -12.39 13.64
C ILE A 183 -11.40 -12.24 12.28
N LEU A 184 -10.92 -12.98 11.28
CA LEU A 184 -11.52 -12.93 9.93
C LEU A 184 -12.98 -13.40 9.98
N LEU A 185 -13.26 -14.46 10.74
CA LEU A 185 -14.62 -14.98 10.89
C LEU A 185 -15.53 -13.97 11.62
N SER A 186 -15.02 -13.26 12.62
CA SER A 186 -15.78 -12.24 13.34
C SER A 186 -16.08 -11.02 12.46
N TRP A 187 -15.16 -10.64 11.57
CA TRP A 187 -15.39 -9.59 10.58
C TRP A 187 -16.42 -10.00 9.52
N ILE A 188 -16.38 -11.25 9.06
CA ILE A 188 -17.41 -11.80 8.18
C ILE A 188 -18.78 -11.80 8.88
N ALA A 189 -18.84 -12.25 10.13
CA ALA A 189 -20.07 -12.22 10.93
C ALA A 189 -20.60 -10.79 11.08
N GLN A 190 -19.73 -9.80 11.32
CA GLN A 190 -20.13 -8.40 11.38
C GLN A 190 -20.66 -7.89 10.05
N ALA A 191 -20.06 -8.27 8.92
CA ALA A 191 -20.56 -7.90 7.60
C ALA A 191 -21.98 -8.46 7.36
N LEU A 192 -22.24 -9.69 7.79
CA LEU A 192 -23.55 -10.32 7.74
C LEU A 192 -24.57 -9.61 8.66
N VAL A 193 -24.19 -9.27 9.89
CA VAL A 193 -25.03 -8.49 10.81
C VAL A 193 -25.36 -7.13 10.22
N ALA A 194 -24.37 -6.43 9.64
CA ALA A 194 -24.59 -5.14 9.00
C ALA A 194 -25.52 -5.25 7.78
N ALA A 195 -25.40 -6.33 7.00
CA ALA A 195 -26.31 -6.61 5.88
C ALA A 195 -27.74 -6.90 6.35
N TRP A 196 -27.91 -7.73 7.39
CA TRP A 196 -29.21 -8.01 7.99
C TRP A 196 -29.85 -6.75 8.59
N ALA A 197 -29.08 -5.94 9.31
CA ALA A 197 -29.57 -4.73 9.94
C ALA A 197 -30.05 -3.69 8.93
N ARG A 198 -29.35 -3.54 7.79
CA ARG A 198 -29.82 -2.70 6.67
C ARG A 198 -31.16 -3.18 6.14
N ARG A 199 -31.29 -4.48 5.84
CA ARG A 199 -32.55 -5.08 5.37
C ARG A 199 -33.70 -4.95 6.38
N ARG A 200 -33.40 -5.10 7.68
CA ARG A 200 -34.38 -4.91 8.75
C ARG A 200 -34.83 -3.46 8.83
N LYS A 201 -33.91 -2.51 8.77
CA LYS A 201 -34.21 -1.08 8.79
C LYS A 201 -35.09 -0.69 7.61
N GLU A 202 -34.81 -1.20 6.42
CA GLU A 202 -35.63 -1.00 5.21
C GLU A 202 -37.06 -1.55 5.36
N ARG A 203 -37.22 -2.70 6.02
CA ARG A 203 -38.54 -3.33 6.21
C ARG A 203 -39.36 -2.76 7.38
N THR A 204 -38.70 -2.39 8.47
CA THR A 204 -39.36 -2.11 9.76
C THR A 204 -39.18 -0.67 10.24
N GLY A 205 -38.30 0.11 9.59
CA GLY A 205 -37.95 1.47 10.01
C GLY A 205 -37.13 1.55 11.31
N GLN A 206 -36.94 0.45 12.03
CA GLN A 206 -36.23 0.41 13.30
C GLN A 206 -34.74 0.15 13.13
N ASP A 207 -33.91 0.91 13.85
CA ASP A 207 -32.47 0.69 13.90
C ASP A 207 -32.14 -0.57 14.72
N ALA A 208 -31.28 -1.42 14.18
CA ALA A 208 -30.67 -2.51 14.95
C ALA A 208 -29.40 -2.00 15.67
N PRO A 209 -29.00 -2.62 16.81
CA PRO A 209 -27.82 -2.21 17.57
C PRO A 209 -26.50 -2.67 16.91
N VAL A 210 -26.30 -2.33 15.64
CA VAL A 210 -25.13 -2.72 14.83
C VAL A 210 -23.83 -2.22 15.43
N LEU A 211 -23.86 -1.06 16.10
CA LEU A 211 -22.67 -0.51 16.74
C LEU A 211 -22.23 -1.35 17.94
N ALA A 212 -23.17 -1.78 18.78
CA ALA A 212 -22.88 -2.61 19.95
C ALA A 212 -22.42 -4.02 19.53
N ILE A 213 -23.12 -4.64 18.58
CA ILE A 213 -22.72 -5.93 18.01
C ILE A 213 -21.36 -5.81 17.31
N GLY A 214 -21.13 -4.69 16.61
CA GLY A 214 -19.87 -4.39 15.94
C GLY A 214 -18.71 -4.20 16.91
N LEU A 215 -18.91 -3.53 18.03
CA LEU A 215 -17.90 -3.45 19.09
C LEU A 215 -17.57 -4.86 19.61
N GLY A 216 -18.58 -5.72 19.81
CA GLY A 216 -18.36 -7.11 20.18
C GLY A 216 -17.54 -7.90 19.15
N LEU A 217 -17.97 -7.90 17.89
CA LEU A 217 -17.37 -8.74 16.85
C LEU A 217 -16.05 -8.19 16.29
N VAL A 218 -15.89 -6.87 16.20
CA VAL A 218 -14.73 -6.23 15.55
C VAL A 218 -13.66 -5.82 16.56
N VAL A 219 -14.03 -5.58 17.82
CA VAL A 219 -13.07 -5.15 18.85
C VAL A 219 -12.89 -6.25 19.89
N VAL A 220 -13.95 -6.63 20.60
CA VAL A 220 -13.85 -7.54 21.74
C VAL A 220 -13.36 -8.92 21.30
N LEU A 221 -13.96 -9.52 20.27
CA LEU A 221 -13.58 -10.85 19.78
C LEU A 221 -12.13 -10.91 19.27
N PRO A 222 -11.66 -9.94 18.45
CA PRO A 222 -10.25 -9.88 18.08
C PRO A 222 -9.31 -9.72 19.27
N VAL A 223 -9.66 -8.86 20.23
CA VAL A 223 -8.87 -8.70 21.46
C VAL A 223 -8.84 -10.02 22.26
N LEU A 224 -9.97 -10.72 22.40
CA LEU A 224 -10.05 -12.02 23.07
C LEU A 224 -9.25 -13.10 22.32
N ALA A 225 -9.34 -13.13 20.99
CA ALA A 225 -8.60 -14.09 20.16
C ALA A 225 -7.09 -13.88 20.26
N VAL A 226 -6.63 -12.63 20.20
CA VAL A 226 -5.22 -12.28 20.37
C VAL A 226 -4.76 -12.56 21.80
N THR A 227 -5.52 -12.15 22.81
CA THR A 227 -5.15 -12.42 24.22
C THR A 227 -5.10 -13.91 24.53
N TRP A 228 -6.04 -14.71 24.03
CA TRP A 228 -5.98 -16.17 24.14
C TRP A 228 -4.72 -16.73 23.48
N ALA A 229 -4.42 -16.35 22.23
CA ALA A 229 -3.21 -16.82 21.55
C ALA A 229 -1.93 -16.37 22.26
N SER A 230 -1.93 -15.16 22.82
CA SER A 230 -0.83 -14.61 23.61
C SER A 230 -0.59 -15.37 24.92
N LEU A 231 -1.66 -15.79 25.60
CA LEU A 231 -1.57 -16.56 26.85
C LEU A 231 -1.26 -18.04 26.62
N ALA A 232 -1.65 -18.58 25.46
CA ALA A 232 -1.44 -19.98 25.08
C ALA A 232 -0.02 -20.29 24.55
N THR A 233 0.82 -19.27 24.37
CA THR A 233 2.12 -19.38 23.69
C THR A 233 3.23 -18.76 24.52
N GLY A 234 4.41 -19.39 24.52
CA GLY A 234 5.65 -18.79 25.03
C GLY A 234 6.14 -17.65 24.14
N TRP A 235 6.88 -16.72 24.73
CA TRP A 235 7.37 -15.52 24.04
C TRP A 235 8.89 -15.50 24.01
N ASP A 236 9.45 -15.38 22.81
CA ASP A 236 10.85 -15.05 22.62
C ASP A 236 11.04 -13.56 22.87
N VAL A 237 11.24 -13.21 24.14
CA VAL A 237 11.45 -11.82 24.58
C VAL A 237 12.89 -11.42 24.25
N PRO A 238 13.09 -10.27 23.57
CA PRO A 238 14.42 -9.86 23.16
C PRO A 238 15.32 -9.59 24.37
N VAL A 239 16.52 -10.16 24.37
CA VAL A 239 17.52 -9.92 25.42
C VAL A 239 18.75 -9.25 24.82
N LEU A 240 19.24 -8.20 25.48
CA LEU A 240 20.48 -7.54 25.10
C LEU A 240 21.66 -8.53 25.31
N ARG A 241 22.28 -8.96 24.21
CA ARG A 241 23.47 -9.84 24.24
C ARG A 241 24.61 -9.19 23.45
N GLY A 242 25.65 -8.77 24.16
CA GLY A 242 26.78 -8.06 23.58
C GLY A 242 26.41 -6.62 23.19
N PHE A 243 26.42 -6.31 21.90
CA PHE A 243 26.13 -4.97 21.37
C PHE A 243 24.74 -4.85 20.71
N ASN A 244 23.91 -5.89 20.73
CA ASN A 244 22.58 -5.87 20.12
C ASN A 244 21.57 -6.77 20.86
N TYR A 245 20.28 -6.56 20.59
CA TYR A 245 19.24 -7.49 21.04
C TYR A 245 19.28 -8.78 20.21
N ARG A 246 19.08 -9.91 20.87
CA ARG A 246 18.88 -11.22 20.24
C ARG A 246 17.55 -11.81 20.71
N GLY A 247 16.86 -12.49 19.80
CA GLY A 247 15.50 -12.98 20.02
C GLY A 247 14.45 -11.95 19.58
N GLY A 248 13.23 -12.43 19.42
CA GLY A 248 12.09 -11.65 18.96
C GLY A 248 12.17 -11.27 17.48
N PHE A 249 11.38 -10.25 17.12
CA PHE A 249 11.30 -9.69 15.78
C PHE A 249 11.81 -8.26 15.77
N VAL A 250 12.69 -7.94 14.82
CA VAL A 250 13.19 -6.58 14.63
C VAL A 250 12.44 -5.93 13.48
N ILE A 251 11.68 -4.89 13.78
CA ILE A 251 11.17 -3.96 12.77
C ILE A 251 12.31 -3.01 12.45
N ILE A 252 12.91 -3.21 11.28
CA ILE A 252 14.10 -2.50 10.84
C ILE A 252 13.84 -0.97 10.70
N PRO A 253 14.83 -0.13 11.00
CA PRO A 253 14.68 1.32 11.00
C PRO A 253 14.29 1.87 9.62
N GLU A 254 14.77 1.25 8.55
CA GLU A 254 14.49 1.62 7.17
C GLU A 254 13.00 1.46 6.84
N PHE A 255 12.36 0.39 7.34
CA PHE A 255 10.92 0.18 7.17
C PHE A 255 10.11 1.25 7.89
N VAL A 256 10.45 1.54 9.16
CA VAL A 256 9.74 2.55 9.96
C VAL A 256 9.89 3.94 9.33
N ALA A 257 11.10 4.30 8.93
CA ALA A 257 11.38 5.60 8.32
C ALA A 257 10.66 5.77 6.98
N LEU A 258 10.71 4.76 6.10
CA LEU A 258 10.01 4.80 4.82
C LEU A 258 8.49 4.84 5.01
N LEU A 259 7.95 4.02 5.91
CA LEU A 259 6.51 4.01 6.21
C LEU A 259 6.06 5.37 6.75
N ALA A 260 6.79 5.94 7.71
CA ALA A 260 6.48 7.25 8.27
C ALA A 260 6.55 8.35 7.20
N ALA A 261 7.58 8.32 6.35
CA ALA A 261 7.72 9.26 5.24
C ALA A 261 6.55 9.16 4.25
N LEU A 262 6.20 7.96 3.78
CA LEU A 262 5.09 7.76 2.86
C LEU A 262 3.75 8.18 3.48
N VAL A 263 3.49 7.80 4.74
CA VAL A 263 2.23 8.12 5.42
C VAL A 263 2.09 9.61 5.63
N THR A 264 3.11 10.25 6.21
CA THR A 264 3.06 11.70 6.50
C THR A 264 3.09 12.54 5.24
N TYR A 265 3.76 12.11 4.18
CA TYR A 265 3.76 12.81 2.90
C TYR A 265 2.42 12.66 2.17
N THR A 266 1.95 11.43 1.96
CA THR A 266 0.75 11.16 1.18
C THR A 266 -0.52 11.67 1.87
N ALA A 267 -0.57 11.65 3.21
CA ALA A 267 -1.72 12.15 3.95
C ALA A 267 -2.03 13.64 3.67
N GLY A 268 -1.02 14.48 3.40
CA GLY A 268 -1.23 15.88 3.02
C GLY A 268 -1.98 16.03 1.68
N PHE A 269 -1.63 15.21 0.68
CA PHE A 269 -2.33 15.20 -0.61
C PHE A 269 -3.73 14.59 -0.51
N ILE A 270 -3.89 13.53 0.28
CA ILE A 270 -5.21 12.94 0.55
C ILE A 270 -6.11 13.92 1.30
N ALA A 271 -5.58 14.67 2.27
CA ALA A 271 -6.34 15.68 3.00
C ALA A 271 -6.93 16.74 2.06
N GLU A 272 -6.17 17.16 1.03
CA GLU A 272 -6.66 18.10 0.03
C GLU A 272 -7.74 17.50 -0.87
N ILE A 273 -7.61 16.22 -1.24
CA ILE A 273 -8.64 15.49 -1.98
C ILE A 273 -9.93 15.40 -1.15
N VAL A 274 -9.81 15.09 0.15
CA VAL A 274 -10.94 14.99 1.06
C VAL A 274 -11.62 16.35 1.23
N ARG A 275 -10.83 17.40 1.43
CA ARG A 275 -11.31 18.79 1.52
C ARG A 275 -12.07 19.20 0.26
N GLY A 276 -11.44 19.01 -0.91
CA GLY A 276 -12.03 19.33 -2.21
C GLY A 276 -13.28 18.52 -2.51
N GLY A 277 -13.27 17.22 -2.18
CA GLY A 277 -14.44 16.35 -2.36
C GLY A 277 -15.63 16.74 -1.49
N ILE A 278 -15.40 17.16 -0.23
CA ILE A 278 -16.47 17.67 0.64
C ILE A 278 -17.02 19.00 0.12
N GLN A 279 -16.16 19.91 -0.30
CA GLN A 279 -16.57 21.22 -0.84
C GLN A 279 -17.30 21.12 -2.19
N ALA A 280 -17.09 20.04 -2.94
CA ALA A 280 -17.80 19.79 -4.19
C ALA A 280 -19.28 19.40 -4.01
N VAL A 281 -19.70 19.04 -2.79
CA VAL A 281 -21.10 18.71 -2.51
C VAL A 281 -21.94 20.00 -2.48
N PRO A 282 -23.06 20.08 -3.22
CA PRO A 282 -23.91 21.28 -3.25
C PRO A 282 -24.42 21.67 -1.86
N ARG A 283 -24.33 22.96 -1.51
CA ARG A 283 -24.77 23.48 -0.21
C ARG A 283 -26.24 23.20 0.10
N GLY A 284 -27.10 23.16 -0.92
CA GLY A 284 -28.51 22.81 -0.78
C GLY A 284 -28.74 21.44 -0.12
N GLN A 285 -27.83 20.48 -0.29
CA GLN A 285 -27.91 19.18 0.39
C GLN A 285 -27.70 19.32 1.90
N THR A 286 -26.73 20.13 2.31
CA THR A 286 -26.45 20.40 3.72
C THR A 286 -27.53 21.27 4.37
N GLU A 287 -28.06 22.26 3.63
CA GLU A 287 -29.14 23.14 4.09
C GLU A 287 -30.46 22.38 4.24
N ALA A 288 -30.83 21.53 3.27
CA ALA A 288 -32.01 20.68 3.37
C ALA A 288 -31.90 19.69 4.55
N ALA A 289 -30.73 19.08 4.74
CA ALA A 289 -30.48 18.19 5.88
C ALA A 289 -30.59 18.93 7.22
N ALA A 290 -30.10 20.16 7.30
CA ALA A 290 -30.23 21.02 8.48
C ALA A 290 -31.69 21.44 8.73
N ALA A 291 -32.45 21.75 7.68
CA ALA A 291 -33.88 22.07 7.76
C ALA A 291 -34.73 20.89 8.28
N LEU A 292 -34.29 19.66 8.03
CA LEU A 292 -34.86 18.44 8.63
C LEU A 292 -34.41 18.18 10.08
N GLY A 293 -33.68 19.12 10.71
CA GLY A 293 -33.23 19.04 12.10
C GLY A 293 -32.03 18.12 12.33
N LEU A 294 -31.29 17.73 11.28
CA LEU A 294 -30.09 16.90 11.44
C LEU A 294 -28.95 17.71 12.05
N ARG A 295 -28.29 17.15 13.07
CA ARG A 295 -27.08 17.74 13.67
C ARG A 295 -25.90 17.71 12.69
N PRO A 296 -24.94 18.65 12.74
CA PRO A 296 -23.81 18.73 11.80
C PRO A 296 -23.04 17.42 11.60
N GLY A 297 -22.77 16.65 12.68
CA GLY A 297 -22.10 15.35 12.56
C GLY A 297 -22.94 14.29 11.80
N ARG A 298 -24.27 14.35 11.91
CA ARG A 298 -25.17 13.48 11.13
C ARG A 298 -25.24 13.94 9.68
N ILE A 299 -25.27 15.24 9.42
CA ILE A 299 -25.20 15.79 8.05
C ILE A 299 -23.91 15.31 7.37
N LEU A 300 -22.77 15.48 8.04
CA LEU A 300 -21.47 15.04 7.52
C LEU A 300 -21.47 13.55 7.21
N ARG A 301 -21.88 12.70 8.16
CA ARG A 301 -21.83 11.23 8.03
C ARG A 301 -22.86 10.67 7.03
N LEU A 302 -24.07 11.21 7.00
CA LEU A 302 -25.20 10.62 6.27
C LEU A 302 -25.46 11.28 4.91
N VAL A 303 -25.05 12.53 4.72
CA VAL A 303 -25.37 13.31 3.51
C VAL A 303 -24.08 13.69 2.77
N THR A 304 -23.16 14.39 3.44
CA THR A 304 -21.99 14.97 2.77
C THR A 304 -20.94 13.93 2.41
N ILE A 305 -20.44 13.12 3.36
CA ILE A 305 -19.39 12.12 3.10
C ILE A 305 -19.80 11.13 2.00
N PRO A 306 -21.01 10.52 2.01
CA PRO A 306 -21.40 9.58 0.96
C PRO A 306 -21.38 10.18 -0.45
N GLN A 307 -21.75 11.45 -0.59
CA GLN A 307 -21.71 12.16 -1.87
C GLN A 307 -20.28 12.56 -2.24
N ALA A 308 -19.52 13.07 -1.27
CA ALA A 308 -18.13 13.50 -1.45
C ALA A 308 -17.21 12.34 -1.84
N LEU A 309 -17.44 11.13 -1.32
CA LEU A 309 -16.66 9.93 -1.67
C LEU A 309 -16.61 9.69 -3.18
N ARG A 310 -17.69 9.98 -3.91
CA ARG A 310 -17.75 9.84 -5.38
C ARG A 310 -16.74 10.75 -6.08
N VAL A 311 -16.57 11.95 -5.55
CA VAL A 311 -15.63 12.95 -6.07
C VAL A 311 -14.19 12.64 -5.66
N MET A 312 -14.00 12.06 -4.47
CA MET A 312 -12.67 11.72 -3.93
C MET A 312 -12.04 10.50 -4.61
N ILE A 313 -12.82 9.50 -5.03
CA ILE A 313 -12.26 8.21 -5.50
C ILE A 313 -11.31 8.34 -6.70
N PRO A 314 -11.66 9.05 -7.79
CA PRO A 314 -10.77 9.16 -8.95
C PRO A 314 -9.39 9.73 -8.61
N PRO A 315 -9.24 10.87 -7.90
CA PRO A 315 -7.92 11.36 -7.51
C PRO A 315 -7.24 10.48 -6.44
N MET A 316 -7.99 9.77 -5.59
CA MET A 316 -7.40 8.78 -4.66
C MET A 316 -6.68 7.64 -5.40
N THR A 317 -7.21 7.19 -6.55
CA THR A 317 -6.54 6.20 -7.40
C THR A 317 -5.14 6.66 -7.79
N ASN A 318 -5.00 7.91 -8.21
CA ASN A 318 -3.70 8.47 -8.56
C ASN A 318 -2.76 8.52 -7.34
N GLN A 319 -3.27 8.86 -6.15
CA GLN A 319 -2.44 8.85 -4.95
C GLN A 319 -1.98 7.45 -4.55
N TYR A 320 -2.81 6.42 -4.74
CA TYR A 320 -2.39 5.04 -4.51
C TYR A 320 -1.31 4.60 -5.51
N LEU A 321 -1.46 4.93 -6.79
CA LEU A 321 -0.39 4.69 -7.77
C LEU A 321 0.90 5.44 -7.43
N ASN A 322 0.79 6.66 -6.89
CA ASN A 322 1.94 7.42 -6.42
C ASN A 322 2.59 6.75 -5.21
N VAL A 323 1.85 6.29 -4.20
CA VAL A 323 2.42 5.58 -3.03
C VAL A 323 3.20 4.36 -3.48
N LEU A 324 2.65 3.57 -4.42
CA LEU A 324 3.34 2.42 -4.99
C LEU A 324 4.68 2.84 -5.60
N LYS A 325 4.69 3.81 -6.54
CA LYS A 325 5.92 4.27 -7.20
C LYS A 325 6.90 4.87 -6.19
N ASN A 326 6.39 5.63 -5.24
CA ASN A 326 7.16 6.32 -4.21
C ASN A 326 7.79 5.38 -3.18
N SER A 327 7.27 4.16 -3.02
CA SER A 327 7.90 3.15 -2.15
C SER A 327 9.35 2.84 -2.57
N SER A 328 9.68 3.02 -3.85
CA SER A 328 11.05 2.87 -4.38
C SER A 328 12.06 3.87 -3.80
N PHE A 329 11.63 5.01 -3.23
CA PHE A 329 12.54 5.91 -2.52
C PHE A 329 13.18 5.26 -1.30
N GLY A 330 12.65 4.13 -0.82
CA GLY A 330 13.27 3.28 0.19
C GLY A 330 14.69 2.85 -0.16
N ALA A 331 15.00 2.70 -1.46
CA ALA A 331 16.34 2.37 -1.92
C ALA A 331 17.40 3.40 -1.48
N ALA A 332 17.02 4.66 -1.27
CA ALA A 332 17.93 5.72 -0.79
C ALA A 332 18.41 5.52 0.65
N ILE A 333 17.66 4.76 1.45
CA ILE A 333 18.02 4.38 2.83
C ILE A 333 18.26 2.88 2.97
N ALA A 334 18.50 2.18 1.85
CA ALA A 334 18.74 0.73 1.80
C ALA A 334 17.59 -0.14 2.38
N TYR A 335 16.34 0.34 2.32
CA TYR A 335 15.19 -0.53 2.60
C TYR A 335 15.14 -1.67 1.57
N PRO A 336 15.03 -2.96 1.98
CA PRO A 336 15.14 -4.11 1.07
C PRO A 336 13.86 -4.34 0.25
N ASP A 337 13.49 -3.36 -0.57
CA ASP A 337 12.43 -3.44 -1.58
C ASP A 337 12.94 -4.03 -2.89
N VAL A 338 12.06 -4.20 -3.88
CA VAL A 338 12.46 -4.72 -5.20
C VAL A 338 13.53 -3.86 -5.88
N VAL A 339 13.54 -2.53 -5.69
CA VAL A 339 14.55 -1.66 -6.31
C VAL A 339 15.91 -1.86 -5.64
N SER A 340 15.98 -1.81 -4.31
CA SER A 340 17.23 -2.00 -3.57
C SER A 340 17.82 -3.40 -3.76
N LEU A 341 16.98 -4.44 -3.68
CA LEU A 341 17.45 -5.82 -3.79
C LEU A 341 17.82 -6.18 -5.23
N PHE A 342 16.98 -5.82 -6.21
CA PHE A 342 17.19 -6.24 -7.60
C PHE A 342 18.07 -5.26 -8.37
N MET A 343 17.69 -3.98 -8.46
CA MET A 343 18.48 -2.97 -9.18
C MET A 343 19.75 -2.55 -8.42
N GLY A 344 19.81 -2.76 -7.10
CA GLY A 344 21.02 -2.55 -6.30
C GLY A 344 21.86 -3.82 -6.22
N SER A 345 21.42 -4.79 -5.41
CA SER A 345 22.28 -5.94 -5.05
C SER A 345 22.43 -6.97 -6.18
N ALA A 346 21.33 -7.43 -6.78
CA ALA A 346 21.38 -8.45 -7.83
C ALA A 346 22.11 -7.91 -9.08
N LEU A 347 21.82 -6.68 -9.50
CA LEU A 347 22.44 -6.05 -10.66
C LEU A 347 23.96 -5.99 -10.53
N ASN A 348 24.46 -5.58 -9.36
CA ASN A 348 25.89 -5.49 -9.11
C ASN A 348 26.57 -6.87 -9.08
N ASN A 349 25.88 -7.90 -8.60
CA ASN A 349 26.43 -9.25 -8.50
C ASN A 349 26.41 -10.01 -9.84
N THR A 350 25.38 -9.79 -10.65
CA THR A 350 25.12 -10.65 -11.81
C THR A 350 25.36 -9.96 -13.14
N GLY A 351 25.28 -8.63 -13.20
CA GLY A 351 25.58 -7.81 -14.38
C GLY A 351 24.49 -7.77 -15.45
N GLN A 352 23.37 -8.49 -15.30
CA GLN A 352 22.23 -8.49 -16.25
C GLN A 352 21.35 -7.25 -16.07
N ALA A 353 21.88 -6.08 -16.43
CA ALA A 353 21.21 -4.81 -16.18
C ALA A 353 19.85 -4.70 -16.92
N ILE A 354 19.76 -5.16 -18.18
CA ILE A 354 18.53 -5.01 -18.97
C ILE A 354 17.40 -5.85 -18.38
N GLU A 355 17.66 -7.12 -18.09
CA GLU A 355 16.68 -8.06 -17.56
C GLU A 355 16.20 -7.62 -16.18
N ILE A 356 17.12 -7.20 -15.31
CA ILE A 356 16.79 -6.74 -13.95
C ILE A 356 15.94 -5.47 -13.97
N ILE A 357 16.31 -4.48 -14.77
CA ILE A 357 15.53 -3.24 -14.90
C ILE A 357 14.15 -3.54 -15.52
N ALA A 358 14.11 -4.35 -16.59
CA ALA A 358 12.87 -4.74 -17.25
C ALA A 358 11.92 -5.49 -16.29
N MET A 359 12.43 -6.45 -15.51
CA MET A 359 11.63 -7.17 -14.52
C MET A 359 11.11 -6.25 -13.40
N THR A 360 11.96 -5.34 -12.92
CA THR A 360 11.58 -4.38 -11.89
C THR A 360 10.46 -3.45 -12.39
N LEU A 361 10.61 -2.88 -13.58
CA LEU A 361 9.59 -2.03 -14.22
C LEU A 361 8.30 -2.82 -14.50
N ALA A 362 8.42 -4.05 -14.98
CA ALA A 362 7.27 -4.92 -15.26
C ALA A 362 6.46 -5.19 -13.98
N VAL A 363 7.11 -5.44 -12.85
CA VAL A 363 6.38 -5.63 -11.59
C VAL A 363 5.69 -4.36 -11.11
N TYR A 364 6.36 -3.20 -11.16
CA TYR A 364 5.70 -1.93 -10.82
C TYR A 364 4.51 -1.65 -11.73
N LEU A 365 4.61 -1.97 -13.01
CA LEU A 365 3.51 -1.86 -13.97
C LEU A 365 2.37 -2.82 -13.63
N VAL A 366 2.66 -4.10 -13.39
CA VAL A 366 1.65 -5.13 -13.08
C VAL A 366 0.92 -4.79 -11.78
N ILE A 367 1.65 -4.43 -10.71
CA ILE A 367 1.04 -4.02 -9.44
C ILE A 367 0.24 -2.73 -9.65
N GLY A 368 0.77 -1.76 -10.40
CA GLY A 368 0.07 -0.51 -10.70
C GLY A 368 -1.23 -0.73 -11.47
N LEU A 369 -1.22 -1.61 -12.47
CA LEU A 369 -2.42 -2.00 -13.23
C LEU A 369 -3.41 -2.75 -12.34
N ALA A 370 -2.96 -3.61 -11.42
CA ALA A 370 -3.83 -4.29 -10.47
C ALA A 370 -4.51 -3.31 -9.51
N VAL A 371 -3.76 -2.35 -8.94
CA VAL A 371 -4.30 -1.28 -8.09
C VAL A 371 -5.29 -0.41 -8.88
N SER A 372 -4.94 -0.01 -10.10
CA SER A 372 -5.80 0.77 -10.98
C SER A 372 -7.10 0.03 -11.34
N ALA A 373 -7.01 -1.25 -11.69
CA ALA A 373 -8.17 -2.09 -12.01
C ALA A 373 -9.10 -2.24 -10.79
N PHE A 374 -8.54 -2.50 -9.60
CA PHE A 374 -9.30 -2.54 -8.35
C PHE A 374 -10.02 -1.22 -8.06
N MET A 375 -9.31 -0.10 -8.20
CA MET A 375 -9.88 1.22 -7.96
C MET A 375 -10.92 1.63 -9.00
N ASN A 376 -10.75 1.25 -10.27
CA ASN A 376 -11.73 1.48 -11.33
C ASN A 376 -13.00 0.67 -11.10
N TRP A 377 -12.88 -0.59 -10.66
CA TRP A 377 -14.01 -1.40 -10.23
C TRP A 377 -14.75 -0.75 -9.05
N TYR A 378 -14.01 -0.24 -8.06
CA TYR A 378 -14.58 0.46 -6.91
C TYR A 378 -15.30 1.76 -7.33
N ASN A 379 -14.69 2.54 -8.22
CA ASN A 379 -15.26 3.75 -8.79
C ASN A 379 -16.59 3.46 -9.52
N ALA A 380 -16.61 2.42 -10.37
CA ALA A 380 -17.81 2.03 -11.11
C ALA A 380 -18.99 1.63 -10.20
N ARG A 381 -18.71 1.09 -9.00
CA ARG A 381 -19.76 0.77 -8.01
C ARG A 381 -20.33 1.99 -7.30
N ILE A 382 -19.60 3.10 -7.27
CA ILE A 382 -19.95 4.29 -6.48
C ILE A 382 -20.46 5.44 -7.37
N ALA A 383 -20.14 5.43 -8.66
CA ALA A 383 -20.67 6.35 -9.65
C ALA A 383 -22.21 6.36 -9.66
N LEU A 384 -22.79 7.56 -9.75
CA LEU A 384 -24.23 7.71 -9.93
C LEU A 384 -24.61 7.27 -11.34
N VAL A 385 -25.58 6.38 -11.46
CA VAL A 385 -26.32 6.21 -12.71
C VAL A 385 -27.18 7.46 -12.86
N THR A 386 -26.66 8.48 -13.55
CA THR A 386 -27.50 9.55 -14.09
C THR A 386 -28.39 8.89 -15.16
N ARG A 387 -29.64 8.60 -14.78
CA ARG A 387 -30.68 8.22 -15.74
C ARG A 387 -31.36 9.46 -16.28
#